data_AF-A0A2V8NS84-F1
#
_entry.id   AF-A0A2V8NS84-F1
#
_cell.length_a   1.000
_cell.length_b   1.000
_cell.length_c   1.000
_cell.angle_alpha   90.00
_cell.angle_beta   90.00
_cell.angle_gamma   90.00
#
_symmetry.space_group_name_H-M   'P 1'
#
loop_
_entity.id
_entity.type
_entity.pdbx_description
1 polymer ?
#
loop_
_entity_poly.entity_id
_entity_poly.type
_entity_poly.pdbx_seq_one_letter_code
_entity_poly.pdbx_strand_id
1 'polypeptide(L)' 'MRDTLLSIAVIGGILVISAVITNLFARKMYNRCTACGTLNAKRRTNCRACNVEIH' A
#
# COMPACT_ATOMS: atom_id res chain seq x y z
N MET A 1 -32.32 -14.34 1.94
CA MET A 1 -31.19 -14.38 2.90
C MET A 1 -29.94 -15.04 2.31
N ARG A 2 -30.04 -16.20 1.65
CA ARG A 2 -28.91 -16.84 0.95
C ARG A 2 -28.26 -15.92 -0.08
N ASP A 3 -29.06 -15.24 -0.90
CA ASP A 3 -28.57 -14.29 -1.90
C ASP A 3 -27.86 -13.10 -1.24
N THR A 4 -28.41 -12.60 -0.14
CA THR A 4 -27.80 -11.52 0.66
C THR A 4 -26.44 -11.92 1.21
N LEU A 5 -26.31 -13.14 1.75
CA LEU A 5 -25.04 -13.69 2.22
C LEU A 5 -24.04 -13.85 1.07
N LEU A 6 -24.51 -14.31 -0.10
CA LEU A 6 -23.67 -14.45 -1.28
C LEU A 6 -23.15 -13.08 -1.75
N SER A 7 -23.99 -12.05 -1.80
CA SER A 7 -23.60 -10.69 -2.14
C SER A 7 -22.57 -10.11 -1.16
N ILE A 8 -22.78 -10.31 0.14
CA ILE A 8 -21.82 -9.86 1.17
C ILE A 8 -20.48 -10.58 1.01
N ALA A 9 -20.48 -11.89 0.78
CA ALA A 9 -19.27 -12.67 0.58
C ALA A 9 -18.49 -12.20 -0.66
N VAL A 10 -19.18 -11.94 -1.76
CA VAL A 10 -18.57 -11.43 -3.00
C VAL A 10 -17.97 -10.04 -2.78
N ILE A 11 -18.70 -9.12 -2.18
CA ILE A 11 -18.22 -7.75 -1.90
C ILE A 11 -17.02 -7.80 -0.95
N GLY A 12 -17.12 -8.58 0.13
CA GLY A 12 -16.03 -8.77 1.08
C GLY A 12 -14.79 -9.36 0.40
N GLY A 13 -14.97 -10.36 -0.46
CA GLY A 13 -13.89 -10.95 -1.25
C GLY A 13 -13.19 -9.93 -2.15
N ILE A 14 -13.97 -9.13 -2.90
CA ILE A 14 -13.42 -8.06 -3.76
C ILE A 14 -12.61 -7.07 -2.93
N LEU A 15 -13.15 -6.57 -1.82
CA LEU A 15 -12.48 -5.59 -0.97
C LEU A 15 -11.16 -6.13 -0.39
N VAL A 16 -11.16 -7.39 0.08
CA VAL A 16 -9.95 -8.03 0.60
C VAL A 16 -8.90 -8.19 -0.49
N ILE A 17 -9.28 -8.69 -1.66
CA ILE A 17 -8.36 -8.88 -2.79
C ILE A 17 -7.79 -7.53 -3.24
N SER A 18 -8.64 -6.52 -3.43
CA SER A 18 -8.21 -5.16 -3.79
C SER A 18 -7.24 -4.60 -2.76
N ALA A 19 -7.54 -4.72 -1.46
CA ALA A 19 -6.65 -4.23 -0.40
C ALA A 19 -5.29 -4.92 -0.41
N VAL A 20 -5.25 -6.25 -0.61
CA VAL A 20 -4.00 -7.02 -0.71
C VAL A 20 -3.17 -6.54 -1.89
N ILE A 21 -3.78 -6.44 -3.07
CA ILE A 21 -3.10 -5.99 -4.29
C ILE A 21 -2.57 -4.57 -4.10
N THR A 22 -3.40 -3.63 -3.63
CA THR A 22 -3.00 -2.24 -3.41
C THR A 22 -1.85 -2.13 -2.42
N ASN A 23 -1.87 -2.89 -1.31
CA ASN A 23 -0.78 -2.89 -0.34
C ASN A 23 0.52 -3.46 -0.92
N LEU A 24 0.45 -4.52 -1.74
CA LEU A 24 1.62 -5.05 -2.44
C LEU A 24 2.23 -4.03 -3.41
N PHE A 25 1.39 -3.34 -4.19
CA PHE A 25 1.84 -2.27 -5.08
C PHE A 25 2.46 -1.10 -4.30
N ALA A 26 1.83 -0.67 -3.20
CA ALA A 26 2.35 0.39 -2.36
C ALA A 26 3.74 0.02 -1.80
N ARG A 27 3.93 -1.20 -1.31
CA ARG A 27 5.24 -1.69 -0.84
C ARG A 27 6.30 -1.76 -1.94
N LYS A 28 5.90 -2.05 -3.17
CA LYS A 28 6.82 -2.09 -4.32
C LYS A 28 7.20 -0.69 -4.82
N MET A 29 6.29 0.27 -4.73
CA MET A 29 6.48 1.63 -5.24
C MET A 29 7.09 2.60 -4.23
N TYR A 30 6.97 2.35 -2.93
CA TYR A 30 7.41 3.29 -1.90
C TYR A 30 8.36 2.65 -0.89
N ASN A 31 9.44 3.38 -0.57
CA ASN A 31 10.35 3.09 0.52
C ASN A 31 10.09 4.08 1.67
N ARG A 32 10.24 3.60 2.91
CA ARG A 32 10.15 4.45 4.11
C ARG A 32 11.56 4.91 4.46
N CYS A 33 11.76 6.22 4.61
CA CYS A 33 13.04 6.76 5.03
C CYS A 33 13.36 6.30 6.47
N THR A 34 14.55 5.75 6.68
CA THR A 34 15.02 5.26 7.98
C THR A 34 15.29 6.38 8.98
N ALA A 35 15.62 7.58 8.50
CA ALA A 35 15.91 8.74 9.35
C ALA A 35 14.65 9.40 9.93
N CYS A 36 13.62 9.61 9.11
CA CYS A 36 12.44 10.41 9.50
C CYS A 36 11.09 9.69 9.34
N GLY A 37 11.08 8.44 8.85
CA GLY A 37 9.85 7.65 8.68
C GLY A 37 8.95 8.11 7.54
N THR A 38 9.36 9.09 6.74
CA THR A 38 8.57 9.59 5.60
C THR A 38 8.49 8.55 4.50
N LEU A 39 7.29 8.34 3.93
CA LEU A 39 7.10 7.54 2.74
C LEU A 39 7.58 8.29 1.49
N ASN A 40 8.40 7.64 0.69
CA ASN A 40 8.99 8.20 -0.53
C ASN A 40 8.86 7.20 -1.68
N ALA A 41 8.68 7.70 -2.89
CA ALA A 41 8.69 6.83 -4.07
C ALA A 41 10.08 6.21 -4.24
N LYS A 42 10.14 4.91 -4.54
CA LYS A 42 11.37 4.12 -4.68
C LYS A 42 12.33 4.64 -5.75
N ARG A 43 11.83 5.43 -6.71
CA ARG A 43 12.64 6.12 -7.72
C ARG A 43 13.46 7.29 -7.18
N ARG A 44 13.19 7.77 -5.95
CA ARG A 44 13.93 8.89 -5.34
C ARG A 44 15.16 8.34 -4.63
N THR A 45 16.30 8.95 -4.92
CA THR A 45 17.56 8.72 -4.19
C THR A 45 17.57 9.42 -2.84
N ASN A 46 16.92 10.58 -2.70
CA ASN A 46 16.87 11.37 -1.46
C ASN A 46 15.45 11.57 -0.93
N CYS A 47 15.33 11.67 0.40
CA CYS A 47 14.06 11.86 1.09
C CYS A 47 13.46 13.23 0.87
N ARG A 48 12.17 13.29 0.53
CA ARG A 48 11.44 14.54 0.30
C ARG A 48 11.34 15.45 1.53
N ALA A 49 11.49 14.91 2.74
CA ALA A 49 11.29 15.65 3.98
C ALA A 49 12.62 16.07 4.64
N CYS A 50 13.56 15.13 4.80
CA CYS A 50 14.83 15.38 5.48
C CYS A 50 16.05 15.41 4.54
N ASN A 51 15.85 15.19 3.23
CA ASN A 51 16.90 15.19 2.22
C ASN A 51 18.04 14.16 2.40
N VAL A 52 17.87 13.20 3.31
CA VAL A 52 18.80 12.07 3.51
C VAL A 52 18.59 11.01 2.41
N GLU A 53 19.66 10.33 2.02
CA GLU A 53 19.63 9.24 1.04
C GLU A 53 18.69 8.10 1.49
N ILE A 54 17.90 7.58 0.56
CA ILE A 54 16.95 6.48 0.76
C ILE A 54 17.42 5.30 -0.06
N HIS A 55 18.04 4.33 0.62
CA HIS A 55 18.38 3.04 0.05
C HIS A 55 17.18 2.07 0.05
#